data_AF-A0A6C0IQ30-F1
#
_entry.id   AF-A0A6C0IQ30-F1
#
_cell.length_a   1.000
_cell.length_b   1.000
_cell.length_c   1.000
_cell.angle_alpha   90.00
_cell.angle_beta   90.00
_cell.angle_gamma   90.00
#
_symmetry.space_group_name_H-M   'P 1'
#
loop_
_entity.id
_entity.type
_entity.pdbx_description
1 polymer ?
#
loop_
_entity_poly.entity_id
_entity_poly.type
_entity_poly.pdbx_seq_one_letter_code
_entity_poly.pdbx_strand_id
1 'polypeptide(L)'
;MEESNLNELIQKVKRQTTLDEDEIKSQLQENNYDYMKVIKTYFSVPEKKEEEIVSINQEIYKQIRRKMDNIMKEYKETKSEN
;
A
#
# COMPACT_ATOMS: atom_id res chain seq x y z
N MET A 1 20.44 8.53 7.20
CA MET A 1 19.92 7.17 6.93
C MET A 1 21.02 6.21 7.29
N GLU A 2 20.81 5.35 8.28
CA GLU A 2 21.78 4.31 8.62
C GLU A 2 21.95 3.36 7.44
N GLU A 3 23.20 3.04 7.10
CA GLU A 3 23.57 2.17 5.97
C GLU A 3 22.93 0.77 6.07
N SER A 4 22.65 0.32 7.30
CA SER A 4 21.89 -0.90 7.59
C SER A 4 20.48 -0.90 6.98
N ASN A 5 19.77 0.23 7.09
CA ASN A 5 18.41 0.33 6.57
C ASN A 5 18.38 0.29 5.04
N LEU A 6 19.39 0.84 4.37
CA LEU A 6 19.49 0.80 2.91
C LEU A 6 19.72 -0.62 2.39
N ASN A 7 20.62 -1.37 3.03
CA ASN A 7 20.89 -2.76 2.66
C ASN A 7 19.65 -3.64 2.83
N GLU A 8 18.84 -3.44 3.87
CA GLU A 8 17.57 -4.16 4.04
C GLU A 8 16.57 -3.88 2.92
N LEU A 9 16.45 -2.62 2.49
CA LEU A 9 15.57 -2.24 1.38
C LEU A 9 16.04 -2.88 0.07
N ILE A 10 17.34 -2.86 -0.21
CA ILE A 10 17.92 -3.50 -1.39
C ILE A 10 17.62 -5.00 -1.40
N GLN A 11 17.83 -5.70 -0.27
CA GLN A 11 17.55 -7.13 -0.17
C GLN A 11 16.06 -7.45 -0.37
N LYS A 12 15.14 -6.60 0.09
CA LYS A 12 13.69 -6.79 -0.14
C LYS A 12 13.33 -6.71 -1.61
N VAL A 13 13.94 -5.78 -2.36
CA VAL A 13 13.72 -5.62 -3.81
C VAL A 13 14.38 -6.75 -4.58
N LYS A 14 15.63 -7.11 -4.26
CA LYS A 14 16.40 -8.16 -4.92
C LYS A 14 15.80 -9.55 -4.79
N ARG A 15 15.09 -9.84 -3.68
CA ARG A 15 14.35 -11.10 -3.50
C ARG A 15 13.14 -11.26 -4.43
N GLN A 16 12.62 -10.15 -4.96
CA GLN A 16 11.37 -10.13 -5.73
C GLN A 16 11.58 -9.75 -7.19
N THR A 17 12.70 -9.10 -7.52
CA THR A 17 13.03 -8.59 -8.84
C THR A 17 14.39 -9.13 -9.29
N THR A 18 14.65 -9.13 -10.59
CA THR A 18 15.96 -9.52 -11.15
C THR A 18 16.86 -8.31 -11.41
N LEU A 19 16.61 -7.20 -10.72
CA LEU A 19 17.40 -5.97 -10.83
C LEU A 19 18.76 -6.10 -10.14
N ASP A 20 19.77 -5.43 -10.70
CA ASP A 20 21.09 -5.36 -10.09
C ASP A 20 21.12 -4.38 -8.91
N GLU A 21 22.06 -4.56 -7.98
CA GLU A 21 22.12 -3.73 -6.76
C GLU A 21 22.31 -2.24 -7.07
N ASP A 22 23.04 -1.92 -8.14
CA ASP A 22 23.28 -0.54 -8.57
C ASP A 22 22.00 0.09 -9.17
N GLU A 23 21.23 -0.69 -9.94
CA GLU A 23 19.94 -0.27 -10.46
C GLU A 23 18.93 -0.06 -9.33
N ILE A 24 18.90 -0.98 -8.35
CA ILE A 24 18.03 -0.87 -7.18
C ILE A 24 18.37 0.39 -6.38
N LYS A 25 19.66 0.72 -6.19
CA LYS A 25 20.08 1.95 -5.49
C LYS A 25 19.60 3.20 -6.22
N SER A 26 19.78 3.26 -7.55
CA SER A 26 19.31 4.39 -8.35
C SER A 26 17.79 4.56 -8.22
N GLN A 27 17.03 3.47 -8.41
CA GLN A 27 15.57 3.52 -8.31
C GLN A 27 15.07 3.83 -6.89
N LEU A 28 15.75 3.36 -5.85
CA LEU A 28 15.44 3.73 -4.47
C LEU A 28 15.68 5.22 -4.23
N GLN A 29 16.77 5.79 -4.74
CA GLN A 29 17.04 7.23 -4.62
C GLN A 29 15.97 8.08 -5.34
N GLU A 30 15.57 7.67 -6.54
CA GLU A 30 14.52 8.34 -7.32
C GLU A 30 13.13 8.26 -6.65
N ASN A 31 12.86 7.17 -5.94
CA ASN A 31 11.57 6.91 -5.29
C ASN A 31 11.56 7.23 -3.78
N ASN A 32 12.43 8.13 -3.29
CA ASN A 32 12.50 8.51 -1.87
C ASN A 32 12.67 7.32 -0.90
N TYR A 33 13.42 6.31 -1.32
CA TYR A 33 13.68 5.06 -0.60
C TYR A 33 12.44 4.18 -0.36
N ASP A 34 11.36 4.38 -1.13
CA ASP A 34 10.21 3.49 -1.11
C ASP A 34 10.45 2.25 -1.98
N TYR A 35 10.89 1.17 -1.33
CA TYR A 35 11.11 -0.13 -1.97
C TYR A 35 9.85 -0.72 -2.61
N MET A 36 8.66 -0.42 -2.09
CA MET A 36 7.41 -0.94 -2.62
C MET A 36 7.06 -0.27 -3.95
N LYS A 37 7.37 1.02 -4.09
CA LYS A 37 7.22 1.76 -5.35
C LYS A 37 8.17 1.25 -6.43
N VAL A 38 9.41 0.95 -6.06
CA VAL A 38 10.40 0.32 -6.96
C VAL A 38 9.90 -1.03 -7.49
N ILE A 39 9.41 -1.91 -6.59
CA ILE A 39 8.86 -3.22 -6.97
C ILE A 39 7.63 -3.06 -7.88
N LYS A 40 6.69 -2.17 -7.53
CA LYS A 40 5.49 -1.91 -8.34
C LYS A 40 5.85 -1.40 -9.74
N THR A 41 6.81 -0.48 -9.82
CA THR A 41 7.32 0.06 -11.09
C THR A 41 7.93 -1.05 -11.94
N TYR A 42 8.77 -1.91 -11.34
CA TYR A 42 9.37 -3.05 -12.03
C TYR A 42 8.31 -3.98 -12.65
N PHE A 43 7.24 -4.28 -11.92
CA PHE A 43 6.13 -5.11 -12.40
C PHE A 43 5.09 -4.35 -13.24
N SER A 44 5.34 -3.08 -13.57
CA SER A 44 4.39 -2.21 -14.29
C SER A 44 3.00 -2.17 -13.65
N VAL A 45 2.92 -2.31 -12.32
CA VAL A 45 1.67 -2.23 -11.57
C VAL A 45 1.35 -0.75 -11.38
N PRO A 46 0.24 -0.24 -11.97
CA PRO A 46 -0.12 1.16 -11.80
C PRO A 46 -0.37 1.46 -10.32
N GLU A 47 0.19 2.56 -9.82
CA GLU A 47 -0.18 3.06 -8.50
C GLU A 47 -1.69 3.28 -8.47
N LYS A 48 -2.37 2.67 -7.48
CA LYS A 48 -3.75 3.03 -7.20
C LYS A 48 -3.74 4.51 -6.86
N LYS A 49 -4.31 5.33 -7.73
CA LYS A 49 -4.58 6.73 -7.43
C LYS A 49 -5.40 6.76 -6.15
N GLU A 50 -4.97 7.58 -5.19
CA GLU A 50 -5.81 7.86 -4.04
C GLU A 50 -7.18 8.32 -4.57
N GLU A 51 -8.25 7.73 -4.05
CA GLU A 51 -9.59 8.10 -4.46
C GLU A 51 -9.84 9.56 -4.06
N GLU A 52 -9.65 10.50 -4.99
CA GLU A 52 -10.05 11.88 -4.80
C GLU A 52 -11.52 11.93 -4.41
N ILE A 53 -11.86 12.74 -3.39
CA ILE A 53 -13.25 12.98 -3.00
C ILE A 53 -13.88 13.82 -4.12
N VAL A 54 -14.46 13.15 -5.12
CA VAL A 54 -15.02 13.84 -6.30
C VAL A 54 -16.28 14.65 -5.94
N SER A 55 -16.98 14.29 -4.86
CA SER A 55 -18.17 15.01 -4.39
C SER A 55 -18.47 14.73 -2.92
N ILE A 56 -18.98 15.73 -2.19
CA ILE A 56 -19.53 15.61 -0.83
C ILE A 56 -20.52 14.44 -0.75
N ASN A 57 -21.34 14.24 -1.78
CA ASN A 57 -22.31 13.15 -1.81
C ASN A 57 -21.63 11.78 -1.84
N GLN A 58 -20.52 11.61 -2.56
CA GLN A 58 -19.78 10.35 -2.58
C GLN A 58 -19.21 10.02 -1.21
N GLU A 59 -18.73 11.02 -0.48
CA GLU A 59 -18.24 10.84 0.89
C GLU A 59 -19.38 10.48 1.86
N ILE A 60 -20.53 11.13 1.74
CA ILE A 60 -21.74 10.77 2.51
C ILE A 60 -22.13 9.31 2.25
N TYR A 61 -22.16 8.87 0.98
CA TYR A 61 -22.48 7.47 0.66
C TYR A 61 -21.45 6.49 1.21
N LYS A 62 -20.14 6.83 1.17
CA LYS A 62 -19.08 6.01 1.77
C LYS A 62 -19.26 5.86 3.28
N GLN A 63 -19.58 6.95 3.98
CA GLN A 63 -19.82 6.93 5.42
C GLN A 63 -21.05 6.09 5.79
N ILE A 64 -22.15 6.22 5.04
CA ILE A 64 -23.35 5.41 5.24
C ILE A 64 -23.03 3.91 5.08
N ARG A 65 -22.32 3.53 4.02
CA ARG A 65 -21.93 2.14 3.78
C ARG A 65 -21.07 1.60 4.93
N ARG A 66 -20.01 2.32 5.32
CA ARG A 66 -19.14 1.92 6.44
C ARG A 66 -19.92 1.70 7.73
N LYS A 67 -20.87 2.59 8.03
CA LYS A 67 -21.72 2.47 9.22
C LYS A 67 -22.58 1.20 9.18
N MET A 68 -23.19 0.89 8.04
CA MET A 68 -23.97 -0.34 7.88
C MET A 68 -23.11 -1.60 8.00
N ASP A 69 -21.94 -1.60 7.37
CA ASP A 69 -21.00 -2.72 7.43
C ASP A 69 -20.56 -3.02 8.88
N ASN A 70 -20.28 -1.96 9.66
CA ASN A 70 -19.93 -2.09 11.08
C ASN A 70 -21.08 -2.66 11.92
N ILE A 71 -22.30 -2.14 11.74
CA ILE A 71 -23.49 -2.65 12.45
C ILE A 71 -23.69 -4.15 12.15
N MET A 72 -23.56 -4.55 10.89
CA MET A 72 -23.73 -5.95 10.51
C MET A 72 -22.62 -6.85 11.08
N LYS A 73 -21.40 -6.33 11.17
CA LYS A 73 -20.28 -7.04 11.80
C LYS A 73 -20.52 -7.24 13.29
N GLU A 74 -20.87 -6.19 14.02
CA GLU A 74 -21.21 -6.24 15.45
C GLU A 74 -22.37 -7.23 15.72
N TYR A 75 -23.41 -7.23 14.87
CA TYR A 75 -24.51 -8.18 14.98
C TYR A 75 -24.06 -9.64 14.80
N LYS A 76 -23.13 -9.91 13.88
CA LYS A 76 -22.60 -11.25 13.67
C LYS A 76 -21.76 -11.71 14.85
N GLU A 77 -20.89 -10.84 15.36
CA GLU A 77 -20.01 -11.14 16.50
C GLU A 77 -20.83 -11.48 17.74
N THR A 78 -21.81 -10.62 18.09
CA THR A 78 -22.73 -10.86 19.22
C THR A 78 -23.57 -12.14 19.07
N LYS A 79 -23.95 -12.53 17.85
CA LYS A 79 -24.70 -13.77 17.59
C LYS A 79 -23.83 -15.01 17.59
N SER A 80 -22.53 -14.89 17.30
CA SER A 80 -21.58 -16.02 17.35
C SER A 80 -21.05 -16.31 18.75
N GLU A 81 -21.12 -15.35 19.67
CA GLU A 81 -20.71 -15.48 21.07
C GLU A 81 -21.82 -16.03 21.99
N ASN A 82 -23.03 -16.26 21.46
CA ASN A 82 -24.15 -16.93 22.13
C ASN A 82 -24.45 -18.29 21.47
#